data_AF-S4XPJ3-F1
#
_entry.id   AF-S4XPJ3-F1
#
_cell.length_a   1.000
_cell.length_b   1.000
_cell.length_c   1.000
_cell.angle_alpha   90.00
_cell.angle_beta   90.00
_cell.angle_gamma   90.00
#
_symmetry.space_group_name_H-M   'P 1'
#
loop_
_entity.id
_entity.type
_entity.pdbx_description
1 polymer ?
#
loop_
_entity_poly.entity_id
_entity_poly.type
_entity_poly.pdbx_seq_one_letter_code
_entity_poly.pdbx_strand_id
1 'polypeptide(L)'
;MSDDGRSAITIIAMLGSVFSPYYARARARGAADPLMHCAMNVALYGPRADRWALTERPRGAVFRAPRSLAIGPSVMEWSGGELRVAFDEVTAPVPSRLAGTVRLRPSVPEPAAPGARAGVALDRWGRHRWSPLAPIARAEVELAHPSLRFSGSAYLDTNAGDEPLERGFERWTWSRAVGSDGIALTYDVRRRDGTRMLLSPAFDARGGARELPPLAPRPLGDTRWGIAREIAADPGSAPRLLRTYEDTPFYARSLAAATFGGKPATVVHEALSLDRFASPWVQLLLPFRMRRAR
;
A
#
# COMPACT_ATOMS: atom_id res chain seq x y z
N MET A 1 -10.71 -1.99 -4.79
CA MET A 1 -11.76 -2.77 -4.09
C MET A 1 -12.97 -2.84 -5.00
N SER A 2 -13.53 -4.02 -5.24
CA SER A 2 -14.71 -4.21 -6.10
C SER A 2 -15.95 -3.50 -5.56
N ASP A 3 -16.87 -3.13 -6.43
CA ASP A 3 -18.11 -2.43 -6.02
C ASP A 3 -19.00 -3.24 -5.10
N ASP A 4 -19.00 -4.55 -5.28
CA ASP A 4 -19.72 -5.48 -4.40
C ASP A 4 -19.00 -5.75 -3.07
N GLY A 5 -17.80 -5.18 -2.86
CA GLY A 5 -16.99 -5.35 -1.66
C GLY A 5 -16.40 -6.76 -1.48
N ARG A 6 -16.61 -7.69 -2.42
CA ARG A 6 -16.21 -9.10 -2.29
C ARG A 6 -14.75 -9.36 -2.63
N SER A 7 -14.14 -8.48 -3.43
CA SER A 7 -12.78 -8.62 -3.92
C SER A 7 -11.96 -7.33 -3.74
N ALA A 8 -10.67 -7.48 -3.48
CA ALA A 8 -9.73 -6.37 -3.51
C ALA A 8 -8.39 -6.84 -4.06
N ILE A 9 -7.61 -5.92 -4.62
CA ILE A 9 -6.26 -6.18 -5.08
C ILE A 9 -5.37 -5.00 -4.70
N THR A 10 -4.16 -5.28 -4.24
CA THR A 10 -3.10 -4.30 -4.04
C THR A 10 -1.88 -4.74 -4.84
N ILE A 11 -1.29 -3.78 -5.56
CA ILE A 11 -0.09 -4.01 -6.37
C ILE A 11 0.93 -2.95 -6.01
N ILE A 12 2.16 -3.37 -5.70
CA ILE A 12 3.25 -2.46 -5.33
C ILE A 12 4.49 -2.84 -6.13
N ALA A 13 4.97 -1.93 -6.98
CA ALA A 13 6.29 -2.06 -7.57
C ALA A 13 7.33 -1.47 -6.61
N MET A 14 8.27 -2.30 -6.17
CA MET A 14 9.32 -1.90 -5.23
C MET A 14 10.67 -1.89 -5.94
N LEU A 15 11.34 -0.74 -5.94
CA LEU A 15 12.74 -0.61 -6.33
C LEU A 15 13.58 -0.56 -5.05
N GLY A 16 14.21 -1.67 -4.69
CA GLY A 16 14.74 -1.88 -3.34
C GLY A 16 13.61 -2.19 -2.36
N SER A 17 13.13 -3.44 -2.38
CA SER A 17 12.04 -3.92 -1.53
C SER A 17 12.34 -3.69 -0.06
N VAL A 18 11.62 -2.72 0.54
CA VAL A 18 11.85 -2.28 1.92
C VAL A 18 11.62 -3.39 2.95
N PHE A 19 10.83 -4.41 2.59
CA PHE A 19 10.55 -5.57 3.42
C PHE A 19 11.42 -6.78 3.09
N SER A 20 12.42 -6.64 2.22
CA SER A 20 13.32 -7.74 1.88
C SER A 20 14.37 -8.00 2.97
N PRO A 21 14.42 -9.23 3.54
CA PRO A 21 15.49 -9.62 4.45
C PRO A 21 16.84 -9.75 3.73
N TYR A 22 16.84 -9.90 2.40
CA TYR A 22 18.07 -9.95 1.60
C TYR A 22 18.63 -8.54 1.40
N TYR A 23 17.76 -7.57 1.12
CA TYR A 23 18.17 -6.18 0.99
C TYR A 23 18.64 -5.62 2.34
N ALA A 24 17.94 -5.94 3.43
CA ALA A 24 18.38 -5.57 4.78
C ALA A 24 19.79 -6.10 5.08
N ARG A 25 20.06 -7.38 4.77
CA ARG A 25 21.40 -8.00 4.92
C ARG A 25 22.45 -7.36 4.02
N ALA A 26 22.10 -6.98 2.79
CA ALA A 26 23.03 -6.29 1.90
C ALA A 26 23.41 -4.91 2.46
N ARG A 27 22.42 -4.11 2.91
CA ARG A 27 22.65 -2.80 3.54
C ARG A 27 23.48 -2.88 4.81
N ALA A 28 23.34 -3.96 5.58
CA ALA A 28 24.15 -4.17 6.79
C ALA A 28 25.64 -4.39 6.48
N ARG A 29 26.00 -4.78 5.25
CA ARG A 29 27.38 -4.99 4.80
C ARG A 29 27.98 -3.76 4.08
N GLY A 30 27.21 -2.68 3.91
CA GLY A 30 27.65 -1.46 3.23
C GLY A 30 26.59 -0.91 2.28
N ALA A 31 27.01 -0.05 1.36
CA ALA A 31 26.13 0.47 0.31
C ALA A 31 25.61 -0.69 -0.55
N ALA A 32 24.29 -0.84 -0.61
CA ALA A 32 23.63 -1.87 -1.40
C ALA A 32 22.83 -1.22 -2.53
N ASP A 33 23.00 -1.76 -3.73
CA ASP A 33 22.24 -1.31 -4.90
C ASP A 33 20.76 -1.73 -4.77
N PRO A 34 19.81 -0.79 -4.64
CA PRO A 34 18.38 -1.13 -4.51
C PRO A 34 17.85 -1.91 -5.71
N LEU A 35 18.43 -1.73 -6.91
CA LEU A 35 17.98 -2.43 -8.10
C LEU A 35 18.32 -3.92 -8.09
N MET A 36 19.16 -4.38 -7.17
CA MET A 36 19.39 -5.81 -6.94
C MET A 36 18.28 -6.48 -6.11
N HIS A 37 17.31 -5.71 -5.62
CA HIS A 37 16.26 -6.17 -4.71
C HIS A 37 14.87 -5.66 -5.13
N CYS A 38 14.55 -5.72 -6.42
CA CYS A 38 13.26 -5.25 -6.94
C CYS A 38 12.18 -6.32 -6.86
N ALA A 39 10.92 -5.93 -6.67
CA ALA A 39 9.82 -6.88 -6.67
C ALA A 39 8.51 -6.25 -7.13
N MET A 40 7.65 -7.05 -7.76
CA MET A 40 6.23 -6.74 -7.91
C MET A 40 5.47 -7.50 -6.81
N ASN A 41 4.94 -6.78 -5.83
CA ASN A 41 4.04 -7.34 -4.84
C ASN A 41 2.62 -7.35 -5.39
N VAL A 42 1.97 -8.50 -5.45
CA VAL A 42 0.56 -8.63 -5.85
C VAL A 42 -0.19 -9.37 -4.75
N ALA A 43 -1.11 -8.69 -4.09
CA ALA A 43 -2.00 -9.25 -3.09
C ALA A 43 -3.45 -9.16 -3.57
N LEU A 44 -4.05 -10.31 -3.88
CA LEU A 44 -5.46 -10.46 -4.23
C LEU A 44 -6.22 -11.00 -3.02
N TYR A 45 -7.28 -10.30 -2.62
CA TYR A 45 -8.24 -10.76 -1.62
C TYR A 45 -9.52 -11.13 -2.32
N GLY A 46 -9.76 -12.43 -2.49
CA GLY A 46 -10.89 -12.94 -3.26
C GLY A 46 -12.02 -13.45 -2.37
N PRO A 47 -13.17 -13.79 -2.97
CA PRO A 47 -14.27 -14.45 -2.25
C PRO A 47 -13.98 -15.91 -1.93
N ARG A 48 -13.09 -16.57 -2.69
CA ARG A 48 -12.73 -17.99 -2.49
C ARG A 48 -11.44 -18.16 -1.69
N ALA A 49 -10.41 -17.40 -2.07
CA ALA A 49 -9.10 -17.49 -1.45
C ALA A 49 -8.35 -16.18 -1.67
N ASP A 50 -7.47 -15.86 -0.72
CA ASP A 50 -6.50 -14.81 -0.86
C ASP A 50 -5.24 -15.37 -1.52
N ARG A 51 -4.59 -14.55 -2.34
CA ARG A 51 -3.37 -14.90 -3.07
C ARG A 51 -2.39 -13.77 -2.92
N TRP A 52 -1.15 -14.13 -2.64
CA TRP A 52 -0.09 -13.16 -2.42
C TRP A 52 1.14 -13.61 -3.17
N ALA A 53 1.78 -12.71 -3.91
CA ALA A 53 3.00 -13.00 -4.66
C ALA A 53 4.01 -11.88 -4.46
N LEU A 54 5.25 -12.26 -4.15
CA LEU A 54 6.39 -11.36 -4.08
C LEU A 54 7.64 -12.16 -4.46
N THR A 55 8.12 -11.92 -5.67
CA THR A 55 9.39 -12.46 -6.15
C THR A 55 10.38 -11.31 -6.24
N GLU A 56 11.43 -11.36 -5.42
CA GLU A 56 12.58 -10.45 -5.52
C GLU A 56 13.42 -10.80 -6.74
N ARG A 57 13.86 -9.79 -7.49
CA ARG A 57 14.58 -9.90 -8.75
C ARG A 57 15.79 -8.95 -8.78
N PRO A 58 16.88 -9.36 -9.47
CA PRO A 58 18.09 -8.55 -9.60
C PRO A 58 17.94 -7.46 -10.66
N ARG A 59 18.95 -6.60 -10.76
CA ARG A 59 19.00 -5.45 -11.69
C ARG A 59 18.71 -5.83 -13.14
N GLY A 60 19.23 -6.97 -13.61
CA GLY A 60 19.05 -7.43 -14.99
C GLY A 60 17.60 -7.73 -15.37
N ALA A 61 16.71 -7.90 -14.39
CA ALA A 61 15.28 -8.10 -14.60
C ALA A 61 14.48 -6.79 -14.49
N VAL A 62 15.13 -5.64 -14.40
CA VAL A 62 14.48 -4.34 -14.20
C VAL A 62 14.71 -3.45 -15.41
N PHE A 63 13.63 -2.98 -16.01
CA PHE A 63 13.66 -1.96 -17.06
C PHE A 63 12.86 -0.74 -16.63
N ARG A 64 13.42 0.45 -16.85
CA ARG A 64 12.82 1.74 -16.50
C ARG A 64 12.81 2.65 -17.70
N ALA A 65 11.66 3.23 -17.97
CA ALA A 65 11.46 4.30 -18.93
C ALA A 65 10.54 5.36 -18.30
N PRO A 66 10.46 6.58 -18.86
CA PRO A 66 9.64 7.66 -18.28
C PRO A 66 8.18 7.31 -18.01
N ARG A 67 7.60 6.38 -18.78
CA ARG A 67 6.20 5.94 -18.67
C ARG A 67 6.04 4.43 -18.45
N SER A 68 7.13 3.71 -18.20
CA SER A 68 7.07 2.25 -18.06
C SER A 68 8.09 1.74 -17.05
N LEU A 69 7.67 0.77 -16.24
CA LEU A 69 8.51 0.03 -15.31
C LEU A 69 8.22 -1.46 -15.49
N ALA A 70 9.24 -2.24 -15.85
CA ALA A 70 9.16 -3.69 -15.84
C ALA A 70 10.05 -4.27 -14.74
N ILE A 71 9.53 -5.29 -14.04
CA ILE A 71 10.24 -6.08 -13.02
C ILE A 71 9.94 -7.56 -13.32
N GLY A 72 10.86 -8.22 -14.01
CA GLY A 72 10.68 -9.57 -14.54
C GLY A 72 9.46 -9.65 -15.48
N PRO A 73 8.49 -10.55 -15.24
CA PRO A 73 7.31 -10.71 -16.09
C PRO A 73 6.22 -9.67 -15.83
N SER A 74 6.44 -8.74 -14.90
CA SER A 74 5.45 -7.74 -14.50
C SER A 74 5.81 -6.36 -15.07
N VAL A 75 4.82 -5.63 -15.58
CA VAL A 75 4.96 -4.31 -16.19
C VAL A 75 3.90 -3.34 -15.66
N MET A 76 4.31 -2.10 -15.39
CA MET A 76 3.46 -0.94 -15.16
C MET A 76 3.72 0.07 -16.26
N GLU A 77 2.69 0.46 -17.00
CA GLU A 77 2.81 1.38 -18.13
C GLU A 77 1.71 2.44 -18.09
N TRP A 78 2.09 3.70 -18.25
CA TRP A 78 1.16 4.80 -18.38
C TRP A 78 0.88 5.08 -19.86
N SER A 79 -0.35 4.90 -20.32
CA SER A 79 -0.76 5.11 -21.71
C SER A 79 -2.20 5.63 -21.77
N GLY A 80 -2.50 6.56 -22.67
CA GLY A 80 -3.86 7.04 -22.89
C GLY A 80 -4.57 7.62 -21.65
N GLY A 81 -3.82 8.16 -20.67
CA GLY A 81 -4.39 8.69 -19.42
C GLY A 81 -4.69 7.62 -18.35
N GLU A 82 -4.38 6.35 -18.61
CA GLU A 82 -4.55 5.24 -17.66
C GLU A 82 -3.22 4.57 -17.31
N LEU A 83 -3.17 3.99 -16.11
CA LEU A 83 -2.09 3.09 -15.71
C LEU A 83 -2.52 1.65 -15.98
N ARG A 84 -1.82 0.97 -16.87
CA ARG A 84 -1.96 -0.47 -17.10
C ARG A 84 -0.90 -1.20 -16.30
N VAL A 85 -1.32 -2.18 -15.52
CA VAL A 85 -0.44 -3.09 -14.77
C VAL A 85 -0.70 -4.51 -15.23
N ALA A 86 0.27 -5.12 -15.91
CA ALA A 86 0.22 -6.53 -16.29
C ALA A 86 1.22 -7.32 -15.45
N PHE A 87 0.84 -8.50 -14.98
CA PHE A 87 1.70 -9.33 -14.15
C PHE A 87 1.46 -10.81 -14.40
N ASP A 88 2.51 -11.60 -14.21
CA ASP A 88 2.49 -13.06 -14.21
C ASP A 88 3.43 -13.55 -13.10
N GLU A 89 2.88 -13.66 -11.90
CA GLU A 89 3.64 -13.93 -10.69
C GLU A 89 3.26 -15.29 -10.09
N VAL A 90 4.16 -15.80 -9.25
CA VAL A 90 3.92 -17.04 -8.48
C VAL A 90 3.68 -16.69 -7.03
N THR A 91 2.59 -17.21 -6.51
CA THR A 91 2.16 -16.98 -5.13
C THR A 91 3.05 -17.67 -4.09
N ALA A 92 2.96 -17.17 -2.87
CA ALA A 92 3.62 -17.69 -1.69
C ALA A 92 2.67 -17.58 -0.47
N PRO A 93 2.82 -18.45 0.55
CA PRO A 93 3.80 -19.54 0.64
C PRO A 93 3.44 -20.77 -0.22
N VAL A 94 2.17 -20.92 -0.61
CA VAL A 94 1.72 -22.03 -1.46
C VAL A 94 1.81 -21.62 -2.93
N PRO A 95 2.65 -22.28 -3.75
CA PRO A 95 2.85 -21.90 -5.15
C PRO A 95 1.60 -22.14 -6.00
N SER A 96 1.13 -21.07 -6.63
CA SER A 96 0.13 -21.07 -7.70
C SER A 96 0.33 -19.84 -8.58
N ARG A 97 -0.16 -19.86 -9.82
CA ARG A 97 -0.06 -18.71 -10.74
C ARG A 97 -1.06 -17.62 -10.38
N LEU A 98 -0.60 -16.37 -10.39
CA LEU A 98 -1.40 -15.16 -10.25
C LEU A 98 -1.04 -14.23 -11.40
N ALA A 99 -1.92 -14.17 -12.40
CA ALA A 99 -1.64 -13.49 -13.65
C ALA A 99 -2.86 -12.76 -14.19
N GLY A 100 -2.64 -11.58 -14.77
CA GLY A 100 -3.71 -10.73 -15.27
C GLY A 100 -3.27 -9.32 -15.63
N THR A 101 -4.27 -8.47 -15.85
CA THR A 101 -4.11 -7.04 -16.09
C THR A 101 -5.05 -6.25 -15.18
N VAL A 102 -4.54 -5.14 -14.64
CA VAL A 102 -5.32 -4.08 -13.98
C VAL A 102 -5.18 -2.81 -14.79
N ARG A 103 -6.30 -2.18 -15.16
CA ARG A 103 -6.33 -0.84 -15.76
C ARG A 103 -6.87 0.12 -14.72
N LEU A 104 -6.09 1.14 -14.37
CA LEU A 104 -6.46 2.18 -13.41
C LEU A 104 -6.62 3.51 -14.15
N ARG A 105 -7.82 4.08 -14.06
CA ARG A 105 -8.18 5.38 -14.63
C ARG A 105 -8.38 6.39 -13.50
N PRO A 106 -7.51 7.40 -13.37
CA PRO A 106 -7.75 8.52 -12.46
C PRO A 106 -9.07 9.21 -12.79
N SER A 107 -9.83 9.62 -11.78
CA SER A 107 -11.09 10.36 -11.99
C SER A 107 -10.85 11.83 -12.34
N VAL A 108 -9.66 12.35 -12.08
CA VAL A 108 -9.20 13.68 -12.49
C VAL A 108 -7.94 13.51 -13.35
N PRO A 109 -7.89 14.09 -14.57
CA PRO A 109 -6.77 13.88 -15.50
C PRO A 109 -5.42 14.48 -15.06
N GLU A 110 -5.45 15.46 -14.17
CA GLU A 110 -4.27 16.14 -13.61
C GLU A 110 -4.09 15.74 -12.14
N PRO A 111 -2.85 15.69 -11.60
CA PRO A 111 -2.64 15.51 -10.17
C PRO A 111 -3.44 16.58 -9.41
N ALA A 112 -4.45 16.16 -8.66
CA ALA A 112 -5.24 17.05 -7.84
C ALA A 112 -4.29 17.76 -6.86
N ALA A 113 -4.21 19.09 -7.00
CA ALA A 113 -3.40 20.05 -6.24
C ALA A 113 -1.98 20.38 -6.77
N PRO A 114 -1.65 21.68 -6.92
CA PRO A 114 -0.27 22.16 -6.97
C PRO A 114 0.52 21.56 -5.80
N GLY A 115 1.63 20.87 -6.08
CA GLY A 115 2.46 20.20 -5.05
C GLY A 115 2.34 18.68 -4.97
N ALA A 116 1.36 18.04 -5.63
CA ALA A 116 1.26 16.57 -5.70
C ALA A 116 2.52 15.90 -6.33
N ARG A 117 3.25 16.63 -7.18
CA ARG A 117 4.55 16.20 -7.72
C ARG A 117 5.72 16.32 -6.73
N ALA A 118 5.65 17.22 -5.75
CA ALA A 118 6.71 17.43 -4.76
C ALA A 118 6.68 16.38 -3.63
N GLY A 119 5.51 15.78 -3.41
CA GLY A 119 5.30 14.82 -2.31
C GLY A 119 5.32 15.47 -0.94
N VAL A 120 4.80 14.74 0.05
CA VAL A 120 4.75 15.17 1.44
C VAL A 120 5.87 14.47 2.20
N ALA A 121 6.73 15.26 2.85
CA ALA A 121 7.74 14.74 3.75
C ALA A 121 7.07 14.10 4.99
N LEU A 122 7.36 12.83 5.23
CA LEU A 122 6.87 12.07 6.38
C LEU A 122 7.79 12.21 7.60
N ASP A 123 8.98 12.78 7.44
CA ASP A 123 9.93 13.10 8.51
C ASP A 123 10.50 14.51 8.34
N ARG A 124 11.09 15.04 9.42
CA ARG A 124 11.61 16.42 9.49
C ARG A 124 12.74 16.71 8.50
N TRP A 125 13.45 15.68 8.03
CA TRP A 125 14.56 15.80 7.09
C TRP A 125 14.14 15.50 5.65
N GLY A 126 12.88 15.16 5.41
CA GLY A 126 12.36 14.83 4.09
C GLY A 126 12.99 13.58 3.47
N ARG A 127 13.54 12.67 4.29
CA ARG A 127 14.15 11.41 3.84
C ARG A 127 13.11 10.41 3.38
N HIS A 128 11.89 10.51 3.87
CA HIS A 128 10.75 9.68 3.51
C HIS A 128 9.64 10.58 2.97
N ARG A 129 9.16 10.27 1.76
CA ARG A 129 8.19 11.09 1.04
C ARG A 129 7.05 10.22 0.54
N TRP A 130 5.84 10.76 0.60
CA TRP A 130 4.63 10.11 0.11
C TRP A 130 3.82 11.06 -0.79
N SER A 131 3.29 10.54 -1.89
CA SER A 131 2.47 11.31 -2.83
C SER A 131 1.23 10.52 -3.26
N PRO A 132 0.00 10.99 -2.98
CA PRO A 132 -1.22 10.42 -3.55
C PRO A 132 -1.39 10.86 -5.00
N LEU A 133 -0.89 10.07 -5.96
CA LEU A 133 -0.90 10.41 -7.39
C LEU A 133 -2.31 10.41 -8.01
N ALA A 134 -3.13 9.41 -7.66
CA ALA A 134 -4.52 9.33 -8.07
C ALA A 134 -5.36 8.96 -6.83
N PRO A 135 -5.73 9.95 -5.99
CA PRO A 135 -6.50 9.72 -4.77
C PRO A 135 -7.82 9.01 -5.09
N ILE A 136 -8.46 9.44 -6.18
CA ILE A 136 -9.71 8.89 -6.69
C ILE A 136 -9.45 8.33 -8.09
N ALA A 137 -9.64 7.02 -8.24
CA ALA A 137 -9.54 6.33 -9.50
C ALA A 137 -10.56 5.19 -9.58
N ARG A 138 -10.76 4.72 -10.80
CA ARG A 138 -11.50 3.48 -11.11
C ARG A 138 -10.51 2.43 -11.59
N ALA A 139 -10.61 1.22 -11.07
CA ALA A 139 -9.86 0.08 -11.60
C ALA A 139 -10.78 -0.94 -12.26
N GLU A 140 -10.32 -1.48 -13.38
CA GLU A 140 -10.82 -2.71 -13.99
C GLU A 140 -9.76 -3.79 -13.80
N VAL A 141 -10.16 -4.94 -13.26
CA VAL A 141 -9.29 -6.04 -12.95
C VAL A 141 -9.71 -7.25 -13.77
N GLU A 142 -8.78 -7.80 -14.53
CA GLU A 142 -8.98 -9.00 -15.34
C GLU A 142 -7.84 -9.98 -15.09
N LEU A 143 -8.13 -11.05 -14.35
CA LEU A 143 -7.15 -12.07 -14.00
C LEU A 143 -7.42 -13.34 -14.78
N ALA A 144 -6.45 -13.76 -15.60
CA ALA A 144 -6.47 -15.07 -16.26
C ALA A 144 -6.32 -16.21 -15.23
N HIS A 145 -5.57 -15.98 -14.16
CA HIS A 145 -5.49 -16.88 -13.01
C HIS A 145 -5.69 -16.06 -11.74
N PRO A 146 -6.79 -16.23 -10.96
CA PRO A 146 -7.78 -17.34 -10.93
C PRO A 146 -9.00 -17.30 -11.88
N SER A 147 -8.97 -16.65 -13.04
CA SER A 147 -10.20 -16.41 -13.84
C SER A 147 -11.20 -15.55 -13.06
N LEU A 148 -10.77 -14.36 -12.66
CA LEU A 148 -11.56 -13.40 -11.88
C LEU A 148 -11.58 -12.06 -12.59
N ARG A 149 -12.78 -11.47 -12.71
CA ARG A 149 -12.97 -10.13 -13.24
C ARG A 149 -13.82 -9.30 -12.29
N PHE A 150 -13.40 -8.07 -12.03
CA PHE A 150 -14.20 -7.12 -11.29
C PHE A 150 -13.76 -5.69 -11.60
N SER A 151 -14.63 -4.74 -11.31
CA SER A 151 -14.31 -3.32 -11.36
C SER A 151 -14.58 -2.70 -10.01
N GLY A 152 -13.83 -1.65 -9.67
CA GLY A 152 -13.79 -1.16 -8.30
C GLY A 152 -13.22 0.23 -8.10
N SER A 153 -13.51 0.83 -6.95
CA SER A 153 -12.83 2.03 -6.46
C SER A 153 -11.33 1.74 -6.27
N ALA A 154 -10.49 2.66 -6.73
CA ALA A 154 -9.04 2.52 -6.79
C ALA A 154 -8.31 3.79 -6.34
N TYR A 155 -7.03 3.61 -6.07
CA TYR A 155 -6.11 4.59 -5.52
C TYR A 155 -4.70 4.30 -6.04
N LEU A 156 -3.93 5.34 -6.30
CA LEU A 156 -2.52 5.23 -6.66
C LEU A 156 -1.70 6.24 -5.85
N ASP A 157 -0.60 5.76 -5.27
CA ASP A 157 0.40 6.59 -4.62
C ASP A 157 1.83 6.14 -4.91
N THR A 158 2.77 6.96 -4.46
CA THR A 158 4.18 6.61 -4.42
C THR A 158 4.76 6.92 -3.05
N ASN A 159 5.74 6.10 -2.68
CA ASN A 159 6.55 6.28 -1.49
C ASN A 159 8.02 6.24 -1.93
N ALA A 160 8.84 7.15 -1.41
CA ALA A 160 10.28 7.19 -1.70
C ALA A 160 11.07 7.45 -0.42
N GLY A 161 12.18 6.74 -0.24
CA GLY A 161 13.01 6.81 0.97
C GLY A 161 14.50 6.88 0.65
N ASP A 162 15.25 7.69 1.39
CA ASP A 162 16.72 7.76 1.32
C ASP A 162 17.39 6.83 2.35
N GLU A 163 16.60 6.26 3.25
CA GLU A 163 17.06 5.34 4.30
C GLU A 163 16.01 4.25 4.58
N PRO A 164 16.38 3.19 5.31
CA PRO A 164 15.43 2.17 5.75
C PRO A 164 14.35 2.73 6.69
N LEU A 165 13.13 2.22 6.56
CA LEU A 165 11.97 2.69 7.31
C LEU A 165 12.18 2.61 8.83
N GLU A 166 12.79 1.51 9.30
CA GLU A 166 13.02 1.24 10.71
C GLU A 166 13.95 2.26 11.40
N ARG A 167 14.70 3.05 10.63
CA ARG A 167 15.52 4.16 11.14
C ARG A 167 14.72 5.44 11.36
N GLY A 168 13.70 5.69 10.53
CA GLY A 168 12.89 6.90 10.61
C GLY A 168 11.67 6.75 11.53
N PHE A 169 11.10 5.54 11.59
CA PHE A 169 9.76 5.32 12.15
C PHE A 169 9.70 4.14 13.12
N GLU A 170 8.84 4.28 14.12
CA GLU A 170 8.48 3.21 15.07
C GLU A 170 7.29 2.41 14.55
N ARG A 171 6.26 3.13 14.09
CA ARG A 171 5.03 2.58 13.55
C ARG A 171 4.28 3.63 12.74
N TRP A 172 3.35 3.18 11.91
CA TRP A 172 2.33 4.05 11.36
C TRP A 172 1.02 3.30 11.12
N THR A 173 -0.06 4.06 11.00
CA THR A 173 -1.28 3.59 10.35
C THR A 173 -1.58 4.44 9.13
N TRP A 174 -2.07 3.79 8.09
CA TRP A 174 -2.54 4.45 6.87
C TRP A 174 -3.99 4.02 6.63
N SER A 175 -4.83 4.93 6.18
CA SER A 175 -6.18 4.57 5.78
C SER A 175 -6.67 5.33 4.56
N ARG A 176 -7.51 4.67 3.77
CA ARG A 176 -8.33 5.27 2.73
C ARG A 176 -9.79 4.96 3.02
N ALA A 177 -10.52 5.98 3.42
CA ALA A 177 -11.95 5.95 3.63
C ALA A 177 -12.67 6.40 2.35
N VAL A 178 -13.66 5.63 1.91
CA VAL A 178 -14.52 5.92 0.76
C VAL A 178 -15.95 6.06 1.27
N GLY A 179 -16.52 7.25 1.13
CA GLY A 179 -17.90 7.55 1.52
C GLY A 179 -18.68 8.20 0.38
N SER A 180 -19.91 8.62 0.65
CA SER A 180 -20.77 9.32 -0.33
C SER A 180 -20.18 10.65 -0.81
N ASP A 181 -19.39 11.28 0.05
CA ASP A 181 -18.87 12.64 -0.16
C ASP A 181 -17.48 12.65 -0.80
N GLY A 182 -17.03 11.49 -1.30
CA GLY A 182 -15.69 11.29 -1.83
C GLY A 182 -14.83 10.46 -0.89
N ILE A 183 -13.56 10.83 -0.75
CA ILE A 183 -12.58 10.05 0.01
C ILE A 183 -11.92 10.87 1.12
N ALA A 184 -11.37 10.16 2.09
CA ALA A 184 -10.41 10.69 3.04
C ALA A 184 -9.20 9.74 3.09
N LEU A 185 -8.00 10.30 3.08
CA LEU A 185 -6.77 9.55 3.33
C LEU A 185 -6.27 9.95 4.71
N THR A 186 -5.71 9.02 5.46
CA THR A 186 -5.01 9.33 6.70
C THR A 186 -3.66 8.66 6.73
N TYR A 187 -2.63 9.37 7.19
CA TYR A 187 -1.30 8.82 7.45
C TYR A 187 -0.88 9.26 8.86
N ASP A 188 -0.96 8.36 9.83
CA ASP A 188 -0.59 8.61 11.22
C ASP A 188 0.75 7.96 11.53
N VAL A 189 1.80 8.77 11.62
CA VAL A 189 3.18 8.34 11.72
C VAL A 189 3.72 8.63 13.12
N ARG A 190 4.33 7.62 13.74
CA ARG A 190 5.13 7.74 14.97
C ARG A 190 6.60 7.57 14.60
N ARG A 191 7.38 8.61 14.83
CA ARG A 191 8.79 8.67 14.44
C ARG A 191 9.70 8.24 15.57
N ARG A 192 10.91 7.79 15.21
CA ARG A 192 11.97 7.42 16.17
C ARG A 192 12.47 8.56 17.03
N ASP A 193 12.24 9.81 16.61
CA ASP A 193 12.58 11.00 17.39
C ASP A 193 11.50 11.38 18.44
N GLY A 194 10.50 10.51 18.64
CA GLY A 194 9.38 10.72 19.57
C GLY A 194 8.27 11.61 19.00
N THR A 195 8.44 12.22 17.83
CA THR A 195 7.42 13.08 17.24
C THR A 195 6.34 12.26 16.52
N ARG A 196 5.16 12.87 16.35
CA ARG A 196 4.03 12.32 15.60
C ARG A 196 3.66 13.25 14.46
N MET A 197 3.16 12.68 13.36
CA MET A 197 2.48 13.42 12.30
C MET A 197 1.19 12.70 11.92
N LEU A 198 0.11 13.45 11.78
CA LEU A 198 -1.14 12.97 11.18
C LEU A 198 -1.42 13.80 9.93
N LEU A 199 -1.33 13.16 8.77
CA LEU A 199 -1.83 13.70 7.51
C LEU A 199 -3.27 13.23 7.30
N SER A 200 -4.15 14.11 6.86
CA SER A 200 -5.56 13.77 6.62
C SER A 200 -6.17 14.46 5.39
N PRO A 201 -5.57 14.39 4.18
CA PRO A 201 -6.17 15.02 3.01
C PRO A 201 -7.47 14.32 2.63
N ALA A 202 -8.48 15.12 2.28
CA ALA A 202 -9.76 14.63 1.80
C ALA A 202 -10.11 15.27 0.46
N PHE A 203 -10.83 14.50 -0.34
CA PHE A 203 -11.21 14.89 -1.70
C PHE A 203 -12.68 14.60 -1.91
N ASP A 204 -13.41 15.52 -2.52
CA ASP A 204 -14.77 15.29 -2.96
C ASP A 204 -14.84 14.31 -4.15
N ALA A 205 -16.04 13.90 -4.55
CA ALA A 205 -16.22 12.95 -5.66
C ALA A 205 -15.69 13.46 -7.03
N ARG A 206 -15.46 14.77 -7.18
CA ARG A 206 -14.88 15.42 -8.37
C ARG A 206 -13.37 15.61 -8.25
N GLY A 207 -12.76 15.19 -7.14
CA GLY A 207 -11.34 15.32 -6.82
C GLY A 207 -10.93 16.71 -6.32
N GLY A 208 -11.89 17.57 -6.00
CA GLY A 208 -11.64 18.83 -5.31
C GLY A 208 -11.23 18.60 -3.85
N ALA A 209 -10.35 19.43 -3.31
CA ALA A 209 -9.98 19.35 -1.90
C ALA A 209 -11.21 19.59 -1.01
N ARG A 210 -11.35 18.78 0.04
CA ARG A 210 -12.44 18.84 1.00
C ARG A 210 -11.88 19.03 2.41
N GLU A 211 -12.53 19.86 3.20
CA GLU A 211 -12.23 19.99 4.62
C GLU A 211 -12.92 18.87 5.42
N LEU A 212 -12.20 18.34 6.40
CA LEU A 212 -12.73 17.42 7.39
C LEU A 212 -12.54 18.00 8.79
N PRO A 213 -13.46 17.71 9.73
CA PRO A 213 -13.19 18.01 11.12
C PRO A 213 -11.92 17.29 11.60
N PRO A 214 -11.27 17.79 12.67
CA PRO A 214 -10.11 17.12 13.25
C PRO A 214 -10.39 15.65 13.55
N LEU A 215 -9.56 14.77 12.98
CA LEU A 215 -9.66 13.32 13.19
C LEU A 215 -8.83 12.91 14.41
N ALA A 216 -9.30 11.89 15.12
CA ALA A 216 -8.62 11.32 16.28
C ALA A 216 -8.39 9.82 16.11
N PRO A 217 -7.31 9.24 16.66
CA PRO A 217 -7.12 7.80 16.68
C PRO A 217 -8.27 7.08 17.38
N ARG A 218 -8.86 6.10 16.71
CA ARG A 218 -9.92 5.23 17.22
C ARG A 218 -9.48 3.78 17.08
N PRO A 219 -9.61 2.95 18.14
CA PRO A 219 -9.17 1.56 18.09
C PRO A 219 -10.00 0.73 17.12
N LEU A 220 -9.33 -0.17 16.39
CA LEU A 220 -9.94 -1.20 15.53
C LEU A 220 -9.72 -2.62 16.10
N GLY A 221 -9.06 -2.72 17.26
CA GLY A 221 -8.66 -3.97 17.91
C GLY A 221 -7.38 -4.57 17.34
N ASP A 222 -6.82 -5.53 18.06
CA ASP A 222 -5.51 -6.10 17.73
C ASP A 222 -5.59 -7.17 16.66
N THR A 223 -4.48 -7.44 15.98
CA THR A 223 -4.36 -8.56 15.05
C THR A 223 -3.99 -9.85 15.77
N ARG A 224 -3.99 -11.01 15.07
CA ARG A 224 -3.57 -12.29 15.67
C ARG A 224 -2.10 -12.29 16.08
N TRP A 225 -1.28 -11.46 15.43
CA TRP A 225 0.13 -11.24 15.80
C TRP A 225 0.32 -10.19 16.91
N GLY A 226 -0.77 -9.63 17.46
CA GLY A 226 -0.71 -8.63 18.51
C GLY A 226 -0.28 -7.25 18.04
N ILE A 227 -0.57 -6.89 16.78
CA ILE A 227 -0.38 -5.52 16.29
C ILE A 227 -1.64 -4.72 16.62
N ALA A 228 -1.48 -3.63 17.38
CA ALA A 228 -2.56 -2.68 17.61
C ALA A 228 -2.96 -1.95 16.32
N ARG A 229 -4.26 -1.84 16.06
CA ARG A 229 -4.81 -1.11 14.90
C ARG A 229 -5.61 0.10 15.36
N GLU A 230 -5.34 1.24 14.74
CA GLU A 230 -6.01 2.51 15.02
C GLU A 230 -6.33 3.23 13.70
N ILE A 231 -7.58 3.68 13.54
CA ILE A 231 -7.98 4.53 12.40
C ILE A 231 -8.15 5.95 12.93
N ALA A 232 -7.48 6.92 12.31
CA ALA A 232 -7.81 8.33 12.52
C ALA A 232 -9.17 8.61 11.86
N ALA A 233 -10.22 8.79 12.67
CA ALA A 233 -11.60 8.98 12.23
C ALA A 233 -12.28 10.10 13.03
N ASP A 234 -13.54 10.39 12.73
CA ASP A 234 -14.30 11.42 13.46
C ASP A 234 -14.27 11.16 14.99
N PRO A 235 -14.25 12.22 15.81
CA PRO A 235 -14.53 12.11 17.24
C PRO A 235 -15.87 11.38 17.47
N GLY A 236 -15.88 10.41 18.39
CA GLY A 236 -17.06 9.59 18.65
C GLY A 236 -17.28 8.43 17.66
N SER A 237 -16.54 8.35 16.56
CA SER A 237 -16.60 7.20 15.66
C SER A 237 -16.21 5.91 16.40
N ALA A 238 -16.90 4.81 16.10
CA ALA A 238 -16.58 3.48 16.58
C ALA A 238 -16.24 2.59 15.37
N PRO A 239 -14.97 2.58 14.90
CA PRO A 239 -14.58 1.78 13.76
C PRO A 239 -14.88 0.30 13.98
N ARG A 240 -15.40 -0.35 12.95
CA ARG A 240 -15.74 -1.78 12.98
C ARG A 240 -14.94 -2.52 11.94
N LEU A 241 -14.21 -3.55 12.38
CA LEU A 241 -13.51 -4.47 11.48
C LEU A 241 -14.54 -5.26 10.67
N LEU A 242 -14.41 -5.20 9.34
CA LEU A 242 -15.25 -5.96 8.41
C LEU A 242 -14.54 -7.24 7.93
N ARG A 243 -13.26 -7.13 7.58
CA ARG A 243 -12.43 -8.25 7.14
C ARG A 243 -10.95 -7.94 7.39
N THR A 244 -10.18 -8.93 7.81
CA THR A 244 -8.72 -8.82 7.81
C THR A 244 -8.20 -9.35 6.47
N TYR A 245 -7.45 -8.52 5.74
CA TYR A 245 -6.86 -8.85 4.44
C TYR A 245 -5.45 -9.41 4.59
N GLU A 246 -4.63 -8.79 5.43
CA GLU A 246 -3.32 -9.30 5.81
C GLU A 246 -3.14 -9.23 7.31
N ASP A 247 -2.61 -10.31 7.88
CA ASP A 247 -2.23 -10.42 9.28
C ASP A 247 -0.86 -11.07 9.34
N THR A 248 0.17 -10.25 9.52
CA THR A 248 1.58 -10.69 9.55
C THR A 248 2.25 -10.17 10.83
N PRO A 249 3.43 -10.69 11.20
CA PRO A 249 4.13 -10.34 12.42
C PRO A 249 4.42 -8.84 12.66
N PHE A 250 4.44 -8.02 11.59
CA PHE A 250 4.79 -6.60 11.66
C PHE A 250 3.89 -5.70 10.80
N TYR A 251 3.09 -6.27 9.90
CA TYR A 251 2.22 -5.55 8.98
C TYR A 251 0.82 -6.17 8.94
N ALA A 252 -0.20 -5.32 8.90
CA ALA A 252 -1.58 -5.76 8.73
C ALA A 252 -2.34 -4.85 7.79
N ARG A 253 -3.23 -5.45 6.99
CA ARG A 253 -4.20 -4.75 6.16
C ARG A 253 -5.60 -5.22 6.51
N SER A 254 -6.55 -4.30 6.60
CA SER A 254 -7.92 -4.56 7.03
C SER A 254 -8.92 -3.75 6.21
N LEU A 255 -10.10 -4.32 6.03
CA LEU A 255 -11.31 -3.62 5.65
C LEU A 255 -12.10 -3.29 6.92
N ALA A 256 -12.49 -2.04 7.06
CA ALA A 256 -13.27 -1.55 8.19
C ALA A 256 -14.40 -0.63 7.73
N ALA A 257 -15.33 -0.34 8.64
CA ALA A 257 -16.29 0.73 8.53
C ALA A 257 -16.00 1.78 9.61
N ALA A 258 -16.10 3.07 9.28
CA ALA A 258 -16.00 4.16 10.23
C ALA A 258 -16.78 5.38 9.71
N THR A 259 -16.75 6.48 10.44
CA THR A 259 -17.37 7.75 10.03
C THR A 259 -16.32 8.83 9.76
N PHE A 260 -16.53 9.59 8.69
CA PHE A 260 -15.69 10.73 8.29
C PHE A 260 -16.59 11.90 7.88
N GLY A 261 -16.46 13.03 8.56
CA GLY A 261 -17.35 14.19 8.36
C GLY A 261 -18.81 13.86 8.69
N GLY A 262 -19.06 13.03 9.70
CA GLY A 262 -20.40 12.61 10.11
C GLY A 262 -21.07 11.59 9.21
N LYS A 263 -20.39 11.09 8.16
CA LYS A 263 -20.97 10.15 7.20
C LYS A 263 -20.27 8.78 7.23
N PRO A 264 -21.00 7.68 6.99
CA PRO A 264 -20.41 6.35 6.89
C PRO A 264 -19.40 6.25 5.73
N ALA A 265 -18.31 5.54 5.97
CA ALA A 265 -17.30 5.25 4.97
C ALA A 265 -16.78 3.81 5.11
N THR A 266 -16.45 3.22 3.96
CA THR A 266 -15.70 1.96 3.88
C THR A 266 -14.21 2.29 3.88
N VAL A 267 -13.45 1.68 4.79
CA VAL A 267 -12.05 2.03 5.06
C VAL A 267 -11.14 0.86 4.73
N VAL A 268 -10.20 1.07 3.81
CA VAL A 268 -8.99 0.24 3.76
C VAL A 268 -8.02 0.81 4.77
N HIS A 269 -7.54 -0.01 5.69
CA HIS A 269 -6.64 0.38 6.76
C HIS A 269 -5.41 -0.51 6.76
N GLU A 270 -4.24 0.11 6.98
CA GLU A 270 -2.96 -0.54 7.13
C GLU A 270 -2.33 -0.15 8.46
N ALA A 271 -1.73 -1.11 9.16
CA ALA A 271 -0.92 -0.88 10.35
C ALA A 271 0.45 -1.53 10.17
N LEU A 272 1.52 -0.77 10.43
CA LEU A 272 2.89 -1.22 10.37
C LEU A 272 3.59 -0.97 11.71
N SER A 273 4.27 -1.99 12.23
CA SER A 273 5.17 -1.88 13.37
C SER A 273 6.60 -2.15 12.93
N LEU A 274 7.43 -1.11 12.95
CA LEU A 274 8.84 -1.21 12.54
C LEU A 274 9.74 -1.70 13.67
N ASP A 275 9.31 -1.57 14.93
CA ASP A 275 9.93 -2.29 16.05
C ASP A 275 9.88 -3.80 15.85
N ARG A 276 8.69 -4.31 15.52
CA ARG A 276 8.52 -5.74 15.22
C ARG A 276 9.28 -6.10 13.96
N PHE A 277 9.18 -5.31 12.89
CA PHE A 277 9.91 -5.55 11.65
C PHE A 277 11.44 -5.68 11.88
N ALA A 278 12.03 -4.79 12.67
CA ALA A 278 13.48 -4.80 12.94
C ALA A 278 13.92 -5.94 13.87
N SER A 279 12.98 -6.60 14.56
CA SER A 279 13.33 -7.67 15.49
C SER A 279 13.87 -8.92 14.77
N PRO A 280 14.86 -9.63 15.36
CA PRO A 280 15.48 -10.79 14.70
C PRO A 280 14.50 -11.90 14.33
N TRP A 281 13.51 -12.17 15.19
CA TRP A 281 12.54 -13.25 14.96
C TRP A 281 11.62 -12.94 13.78
N VAL A 282 11.22 -11.68 13.57
CA VAL A 282 10.46 -11.31 12.36
C VAL A 282 11.32 -11.44 11.12
N GLN A 283 12.57 -10.95 11.16
CA GLN A 283 13.51 -11.07 10.03
C GLN A 283 13.74 -12.53 9.62
N LEU A 284 13.70 -13.48 10.57
CA LEU A 284 13.78 -14.92 10.29
C LEU A 284 12.54 -15.48 9.58
N LEU A 285 11.36 -14.88 9.77
CA LEU A 285 10.11 -15.32 9.14
C LEU A 285 9.92 -14.78 7.71
N LEU A 286 10.51 -13.62 7.38
CA LEU A 286 10.31 -12.97 6.08
C LEU A 286 10.62 -13.87 4.87
N PRO A 287 11.71 -14.67 4.85
CA PRO A 287 12.03 -15.51 3.70
C PRO A 287 10.96 -16.56 3.36
N PHE A 288 10.14 -17.00 4.31
CA PHE A 288 9.12 -18.04 4.07
C PHE A 288 7.95 -17.55 3.21
N ARG A 289 7.73 -16.24 3.17
CA ARG A 289 6.72 -15.64 2.30
C ARG A 289 7.33 -15.07 1.03
N MET A 290 8.65 -14.88 0.94
CA MET A 290 9.30 -14.25 -0.22
C MET A 290 10.02 -15.23 -1.13
N ARG A 291 9.81 -15.11 -2.44
CA ARG A 291 10.60 -15.85 -3.44
C ARG A 291 11.76 -14.96 -3.91
N ARG A 292 12.86 -15.58 -4.33
CA ARG A 292 13.97 -14.87 -4.98
C ARG A 292 14.25 -15.52 -6.32
N ALA A 293 14.17 -14.74 -7.39
CA ALA A 293 14.63 -15.16 -8.71
C ALA A 293 16.17 -15.23 -8.69
N ARG A 294 16.72 -16.26 -9.32
CA ARG A 294 18.16 -16.36 -9.57
C ARG A 294 18.51 -15.57 -10.82
#